data_AF-D3CU40-F1
#
_entry.id   AF-D3CU40-F1
#
_cell.length_a   1.000
_cell.length_b   1.000
_cell.length_c   1.000
_cell.angle_alpha   90.00
_cell.angle_beta   90.00
_cell.angle_gamma   90.00
#
_symmetry.space_group_name_H-M   'P 1'
#
loop_
_entity.id
_entity.type
_entity.pdbx_description
1 polymer ?
#
loop_
_entity_poly.entity_id
_entity_poly.type
_entity_poly.pdbx_seq_one_letter_code
_entity_poly.pdbx_strand_id
1 'polypeptide(L)'
;MTFAEQVVGVTRPRTRFTPLADRLIEAIGLVLAGRTGARLAGRMGLPAGRNTLLRRVRALPDPQIGAVMVLGVDDFARERYTAV
;
A
#
# COMPACT_ATOMS: atom_id res chain seq x y z
N MET A 1 -29.46 10.13 5.03
CA MET A 1 -28.90 9.25 3.98
C MET A 1 -28.17 10.14 2.99
N THR A 2 -26.83 10.03 2.90
CA THR A 2 -26.08 10.82 1.90
C THR A 2 -26.03 10.01 0.61
N PHE A 3 -26.70 10.50 -0.43
CA PHE A 3 -26.57 9.94 -1.78
C PHE A 3 -25.26 10.44 -2.38
N ALA A 4 -24.40 9.51 -2.78
CA ALA A 4 -23.17 9.80 -3.52
C ALA A 4 -23.15 8.88 -4.74
N GLU A 5 -23.34 9.46 -5.92
CA GLU A 5 -23.33 8.72 -7.18
C GLU A 5 -22.01 7.95 -7.34
N GLN A 6 -22.14 6.65 -7.67
CA GLN A 6 -20.99 5.78 -7.90
C GLN A 6 -20.67 5.79 -9.39
N VAL A 7 -19.72 6.63 -9.78
CA VAL A 7 -19.23 6.70 -11.16
C VAL A 7 -18.25 5.54 -11.37
N VAL A 8 -18.58 4.66 -12.31
CA VAL A 8 -17.78 3.47 -12.63
C VAL A 8 -16.34 3.88 -12.95
N GLY A 9 -15.39 3.22 -12.29
CA GLY A 9 -13.95 3.49 -12.47
C GLY A 9 -13.42 4.71 -11.71
N VAL A 10 -14.27 5.54 -11.10
CA VAL A 10 -13.86 6.74 -10.37
C VAL A 10 -14.14 6.62 -8.88
N THR A 11 -15.32 6.15 -8.50
CA THR A 11 -15.72 5.99 -7.10
C THR A 11 -16.13 4.55 -6.80
N ARG A 12 -15.95 4.15 -5.53
CA ARG A 12 -16.41 2.86 -5.01
C ARG A 12 -17.15 3.08 -3.69
N PRO A 13 -18.15 2.26 -3.35
CA PRO A 13 -18.85 2.42 -2.08
C PRO A 13 -17.86 2.33 -0.91
N ARG A 14 -17.99 3.26 0.04
CA ARG A 14 -17.28 3.23 1.34
C ARG A 14 -15.74 3.30 1.25
N THR A 15 -15.16 3.63 0.09
CA THR A 15 -13.74 4.00 -0.03
C THR A 15 -13.53 5.50 0.21
N ARG A 16 -12.32 5.86 0.65
CA ARG A 16 -11.86 7.26 0.70
C ARG A 16 -10.87 7.60 -0.42
N PHE A 17 -10.49 6.61 -1.22
CA PHE A 17 -9.52 6.77 -2.30
C PHE A 17 -10.17 6.34 -3.61
N THR A 18 -9.99 7.16 -4.64
CA THR A 18 -10.30 6.76 -6.01
C THR A 18 -9.34 5.65 -6.45
N PRO A 19 -9.68 4.85 -7.48
CA PRO A 19 -8.78 3.81 -7.99
C PRO A 19 -7.39 4.32 -8.38
N LEU A 20 -7.31 5.55 -8.92
CA LEU A 20 -6.04 6.18 -9.25
C LEU A 20 -5.23 6.51 -7.99
N ALA A 21 -5.87 7.09 -6.97
CA ALA A 21 -5.23 7.41 -5.70
C ALA A 21 -4.71 6.15 -4.98
N ASP A 22 -5.48 5.05 -5.03
CA ASP A 22 -5.06 3.76 -4.46
C ASP A 22 -3.78 3.24 -5.16
N ARG A 23 -3.71 3.27 -6.50
CA ARG A 23 -2.51 2.85 -7.24
C ARG A 23 -1.27 3.70 -6.91
N LEU A 24 -1.45 5.01 -6.73
CA LEU A 24 -0.34 5.89 -6.34
C LEU A 24 0.16 5.55 -4.93
N ILE A 25 -0.75 5.32 -3.99
CA ILE A 25 -0.42 4.90 -2.62
C ILE A 25 0.33 3.55 -2.64
N GLU A 26 -0.11 2.59 -3.45
CA GLU A 26 0.57 1.30 -3.63
C GLU A 26 2.01 1.48 -4.14
N ALA A 27 2.20 2.26 -5.21
CA ALA A 27 3.52 2.53 -5.78
C ALA A 27 4.46 3.23 -4.78
N ILE A 28 3.96 4.25 -4.07
CA ILE A 28 4.72 4.95 -3.03
C ILE A 28 5.11 3.99 -1.90
N GLY A 29 4.18 3.13 -1.49
CA GLY A 29 4.38 2.16 -0.42
C GLY A 29 5.43 1.12 -0.76
N LEU A 30 5.46 0.64 -2.01
CA LEU A 30 6.46 -0.31 -2.51
C LEU A 30 7.87 0.30 -2.52
N VAL A 31 8.01 1.58 -2.89
CA VAL A 31 9.32 2.21 -3.05
C VAL A 31 9.88 2.77 -1.74
N LEU A 32 9.07 3.43 -0.92
CA LEU A 32 9.57 4.29 0.18
C LEU A 32 9.34 3.74 1.59
N ALA A 33 8.65 2.60 1.73
CA ALA A 33 8.25 2.03 3.00
C ALA A 33 7.40 2.99 3.90
N GLY A 34 6.88 2.46 5.00
CA GLY A 34 5.70 3.02 5.68
C GLY A 34 5.75 4.51 6.07
N ARG A 35 6.77 4.99 6.83
CA ARG A 35 6.78 6.39 7.33
C ARG A 35 7.21 7.40 6.27
N THR A 36 8.23 7.08 5.50
CA THR A 36 8.72 7.95 4.42
C THR A 36 7.67 8.05 3.31
N GLY A 37 7.06 6.93 2.93
CA GLY A 37 5.93 6.92 2.01
C GLY A 37 4.74 7.76 2.48
N ALA A 38 4.41 7.71 3.78
CA ALA A 38 3.30 8.51 4.33
C ALA A 38 3.56 10.00 4.23
N ARG A 39 4.81 10.43 4.47
CA ARG A 39 5.22 11.84 4.33
C ARG A 39 5.13 12.30 2.88
N LEU A 40 5.60 11.47 1.93
CA LEU A 40 5.52 11.82 0.51
C LEU A 40 4.07 11.86 0.03
N ALA A 41 3.26 10.86 0.37
CA ALA A 41 1.84 10.81 0.01
C ALA A 41 1.09 12.06 0.51
N GLY A 42 1.35 12.49 1.76
CA GLY A 42 0.81 13.74 2.29
C GLY A 42 1.22 14.98 1.48
N ARG A 43 2.48 15.08 1.05
CA ARG A 43 2.95 16.18 0.18
C ARG A 43 2.31 16.18 -1.22
N MET A 44 1.82 15.04 -1.68
CA MET A 44 1.12 14.90 -2.97
C MET A 44 -0.42 15.01 -2.85
N GLY A 45 -0.94 15.44 -1.69
CA GLY A 45 -2.38 15.56 -1.47
C GLY A 45 -3.11 14.22 -1.29
N LEU A 46 -2.38 13.14 -1.02
CA LEU A 46 -2.89 11.79 -0.78
C LEU A 46 -2.72 11.44 0.71
N PRO A 47 -3.60 11.90 1.62
CA PRO A 47 -3.44 11.70 3.06
C PRO A 47 -3.59 10.23 3.44
N ALA A 48 -2.48 9.48 3.40
CA ALA A 48 -2.39 8.09 3.79
C ALA A 48 -1.35 7.91 4.90
N GLY A 49 -1.80 7.52 6.09
CA GLY A 49 -0.89 7.21 7.19
C GLY A 49 -0.06 5.94 6.92
N ARG A 50 1.04 5.77 7.66
CA ARG A 50 1.94 4.59 7.57
C ARG A 50 1.18 3.26 7.49
N ASN A 51 0.22 3.05 8.39
CA ASN A 51 -0.52 1.79 8.46
C ASN A 51 -1.44 1.58 7.24
N THR A 52 -1.99 2.67 6.68
CA THR A 52 -2.81 2.58 5.46
C THR A 52 -1.95 2.17 4.27
N LEU A 53 -0.78 2.80 4.10
CA LEU A 53 0.20 2.42 3.08
C LEU A 53 0.62 0.95 3.20
N LEU A 54 1.06 0.53 4.38
CA LEU A 54 1.47 -0.86 4.61
C LEU A 54 0.33 -1.85 4.36
N ARG A 55 -0.90 -1.50 4.73
CA ARG A 55 -2.08 -2.33 4.46
C ARG A 55 -2.36 -2.44 2.97
N ARG A 56 -2.18 -1.36 2.20
CA ARG A 56 -2.35 -1.39 0.73
C ARG A 56 -1.31 -2.29 0.08
N VAL A 57 -0.04 -2.10 0.42
CA VAL A 57 1.06 -2.93 -0.10
C VAL A 57 0.83 -4.41 0.20
N ARG A 58 0.43 -4.76 1.44
CA ARG A 58 0.15 -6.15 1.83
C ARG A 58 -1.10 -6.76 1.18
N ALA A 59 -1.98 -5.93 0.62
CA ALA A 59 -3.19 -6.38 -0.06
C ALA A 59 -2.97 -6.55 -1.57
N LEU A 60 -1.78 -6.19 -2.09
CA LEU A 60 -1.43 -6.47 -3.47
C LEU A 60 -1.34 -7.98 -3.69
N PRO A 61 -1.78 -8.48 -4.86
CA PRO A 61 -1.59 -9.88 -5.20
C PRO A 61 -0.10 -10.18 -5.29
N ASP A 62 0.30 -11.36 -4.82
CA ASP A 62 1.64 -11.87 -5.05
C ASP A 62 1.87 -12.04 -6.56
N PRO A 63 3.10 -11.80 -7.04
CA PRO A 63 3.44 -12.05 -8.43
C PRO A 63 3.26 -13.54 -8.74
N GLN A 64 2.85 -13.85 -9.98
CA GLN A 64 2.77 -15.25 -10.43
C GLN A 64 4.18 -15.86 -10.43
N ILE A 65 4.38 -16.93 -9.68
CA ILE A 65 5.66 -17.65 -9.61
C ILE A 65 5.53 -18.95 -10.42
N GLY A 66 6.46 -19.16 -11.35
CA GLY A 66 6.58 -20.41 -12.10
C GLY A 66 7.27 -21.52 -11.30
N ALA A 67 7.54 -22.66 -11.94
CA ALA A 67 8.30 -23.75 -11.30
C ALA A 67 9.72 -23.28 -10.93
N VAL A 68 10.10 -23.44 -9.66
CA VAL A 68 11.42 -23.09 -9.13
C VAL A 68 12.26 -24.37 -9.02
N MET A 69 13.36 -24.47 -9.78
CA MET A 69 14.25 -25.65 -9.71
C MET A 69 15.30 -25.56 -8.61
N VAL A 70 15.69 -24.34 -8.21
CA VAL A 70 16.66 -24.09 -7.13
C VAL A 70 16.15 -22.89 -6.33
N LEU A 71 15.99 -23.06 -5.01
CA LEU A 71 15.59 -22.00 -4.09
C LEU A 71 16.79 -21.58 -3.25
N GLY A 72 17.21 -20.32 -3.38
CA GLY A 72 18.11 -19.69 -2.41
C GLY A 72 17.31 -19.30 -1.16
N VAL A 73 17.76 -19.76 0.00
CA VAL A 73 17.21 -19.33 1.29
C VAL A 73 18.26 -18.45 1.96
N ASP A 74 17.86 -17.25 2.37
CA ASP A 74 18.69 -16.33 3.14
C ASP A 74 18.02 -16.07 4.49
N ASP A 75 18.84 -15.90 5.54
CA ASP A 75 18.35 -15.63 6.89
C ASP A 75 18.66 -14.18 7.27
N PHE A 76 17.60 -13.39 7.47
CA PHE A 76 17.72 -12.00 7.87
C PHE A 76 17.42 -11.86 9.35
N ALA A 77 18.44 -11.55 10.15
CA ALA A 77 18.24 -11.15 11.54
C ALA A 77 17.60 -9.75 11.60
N ARG A 78 16.48 -9.63 12.33
CA ARG A 78 15.81 -8.35 12.59
C ARG A 78 15.91 -7.99 14.06
N GLU A 79 16.47 -6.82 14.32
CA GLU A 79 16.47 -6.25 15.66
C GLU A 79 15.06 -5.80 16.05
N ARG A 80 14.59 -6.24 17.23
CA ARG A 80 13.31 -5.81 17.77
C ARG A 80 13.48 -4.48 18.48
N TYR A 81 13.09 -3.39 17.82
CA TYR A 81 12.90 -2.12 18.50
C TYR A 81 11.61 -2.16 19.34
N THR A 82 11.76 -2.17 20.66
CA THR A 82 10.69 -1.82 21.60
C THR A 82 10.46 -0.31 21.51
N ALA A 83 9.26 0.12 21.15
CA ALA A 83 8.89 1.52 21.24
C ALA A 83 8.80 1.89 22.73
N VAL A 84 9.73 2.72 23.20
CA VAL A 84 9.67 3.41 24.50
C VAL A 84 8.69 4.57 24.40
#